data_AF-A0A8T6NG38-F1
#
_entry.id   AF-A0A8T6NG38-F1
#
_cell.length_a   1.000
_cell.length_b   1.000
_cell.length_c   1.000
_cell.angle_alpha   90.00
_cell.angle_beta   90.00
_cell.angle_gamma   90.00
#
_symmetry.space_group_name_H-M   'P 1'
#
loop_
_entity.id
_entity.type
_entity.pdbx_description
1 polymer ?
#
loop_
_entity_poly.entity_id
_entity_poly.type
_entity_poly.pdbx_seq_one_letter_code
_entity_poly.pdbx_strand_id
1 'polypeptide(L)'
;KLCKERHAMLVSLAEQLEEERKTRLLAVFNEVNKNFTRAYKLLQPGGEGELQLENTKNPFEGGLRMACIPPGKSKRTRRSFLSGGEKSMAALAFVFAIQDYEPSPFYYFDEVDQNLDPFNAERIATLCRIRSTHAQFIMVTLRKVSLTLADHHIGITHAGDGRSRRIADFDRAAAIELGEEFEAEQEALKEAQSAKEGMTDLPTAETMPKVPEPMERPLSLGGLADRAGVEVTEETEEGEAESNESTMTSLKERTDEWSEDIAEKEAAIPAPEEDEEEIDSEAVVEQELEREE
;
A
#
# COMPACT_ATOMS: atom_id res chain seq x y z
N LYS A 1 9.10 -2.29 61.52
CA LYS A 1 8.01 -1.28 61.63
C LYS A 1 8.16 -0.25 60.51
N LEU A 2 9.28 0.47 60.45
CA LEU A 2 9.62 1.41 59.37
C LEU A 2 9.41 0.89 57.93
N CYS A 3 9.83 -0.33 57.60
CA CYS A 3 9.59 -0.88 56.25
C CYS A 3 8.11 -1.12 55.93
N LYS A 4 7.29 -1.48 56.93
CA LYS A 4 5.84 -1.67 56.75
C LYS A 4 5.14 -0.32 56.54
N GLU A 5 5.54 0.71 57.29
CA GLU A 5 5.04 2.08 57.13
C GLU A 5 5.41 2.67 55.76
N ARG A 6 6.66 2.48 55.32
CA ARG A 6 7.09 2.90 53.97
C ARG A 6 6.36 2.15 52.87
N HIS A 7 6.16 0.84 53.01
CA HIS A 7 5.39 0.05 52.05
C HIS A 7 3.95 0.54 51.97
N ALA A 8 3.28 0.78 53.09
CA ALA A 8 1.92 1.33 53.12
C ALA A 8 1.84 2.70 52.45
N MET A 9 2.83 3.58 52.67
CA MET A 9 2.91 4.87 51.99
C MET A 9 3.04 4.71 50.47
N LEU A 10 3.93 3.82 50.00
CA LEU A 10 4.12 3.56 48.56
C LEU A 10 2.84 3.02 47.91
N VAL A 11 2.13 2.10 48.58
CA VAL A 11 0.85 1.57 48.08
C VAL A 11 -0.18 2.70 47.98
N SER A 12 -0.32 3.54 49.01
CA SER A 12 -1.26 4.67 48.96
C SER A 12 -0.92 5.69 47.87
N LEU A 13 0.37 5.95 47.63
CA LEU A 13 0.81 6.84 46.55
C LEU A 13 0.49 6.24 45.18
N ALA A 14 0.70 4.93 45.01
CA ALA A 14 0.38 4.23 43.78
C ALA A 14 -1.14 4.29 43.49
N GLU A 15 -1.98 4.06 44.50
CA GLU A 15 -3.44 4.16 44.38
C GLU A 15 -3.87 5.58 43.99
N GLN A 16 -3.29 6.61 44.61
CA GLN A 16 -3.57 8.01 44.26
C GLN A 16 -3.19 8.33 42.81
N LEU A 17 -2.01 7.87 42.37
CA LEU A 17 -1.55 8.08 40.98
C LEU A 17 -2.45 7.38 39.96
N GLU A 18 -2.89 6.15 40.26
CA GLU A 18 -3.81 5.42 39.38
C GLU A 18 -5.19 6.11 39.29
N GLU A 19 -5.72 6.63 40.40
CA GLU A 19 -6.98 7.37 40.40
C GLU A 19 -6.87 8.70 39.62
N GLU A 20 -5.76 9.42 39.78
CA GLU A 20 -5.51 10.65 39.04
C GLU A 20 -5.35 10.37 37.54
N ARG A 21 -4.58 9.33 37.19
CA ARG A 21 -4.39 8.88 35.80
C ARG A 21 -5.73 8.52 35.15
N LYS A 22 -6.58 7.76 35.86
CA LYS A 22 -7.92 7.37 35.39
C LYS A 22 -8.81 8.59 35.17
N THR A 23 -8.83 9.51 36.14
CA THR A 23 -9.62 10.74 36.06
C THR A 23 -9.23 11.57 34.85
N ARG A 24 -7.93 11.76 34.63
CA ARG A 24 -7.41 12.49 33.47
C ARG A 24 -7.76 11.80 32.16
N LEU A 25 -7.57 10.48 32.06
CA LEU A 25 -7.93 9.73 30.84
C LEU A 25 -9.41 9.90 30.49
N LEU A 26 -10.31 9.75 31.46
CA LEU A 26 -11.75 9.87 31.23
C LEU A 26 -12.14 11.31 30.83
N ALA A 27 -11.50 12.32 31.40
CA ALA A 27 -11.72 13.72 31.01
C ALA A 27 -11.33 13.95 29.55
N VAL A 28 -10.13 13.54 29.13
CA VAL A 28 -9.66 13.67 27.75
C VAL A 28 -10.54 12.86 26.80
N PHE A 29 -10.84 11.61 27.15
CA PHE A 29 -11.69 10.73 26.35
C PHE A 29 -13.06 11.35 26.05
N ASN A 30 -13.70 11.95 27.05
CA ASN A 30 -15.01 12.58 26.88
C ASN A 30 -14.97 13.79 25.93
N GLU A 31 -13.91 14.59 25.97
CA GLU A 31 -13.74 15.72 25.03
C GLU A 31 -13.40 15.24 23.62
N VAL A 32 -12.49 14.27 23.49
CA VAL A 32 -12.14 13.67 22.19
C VAL A 32 -13.35 12.97 21.57
N ASN A 33 -14.19 12.27 22.35
CA ASN A 33 -15.41 11.65 21.85
C ASN A 33 -16.40 12.69 21.29
N LYS A 34 -16.60 13.83 21.98
CA LYS A 34 -17.43 14.93 21.47
C LYS A 34 -16.86 15.51 20.17
N ASN A 35 -15.55 15.71 20.10
CA ASN A 35 -14.88 16.17 18.89
C ASN A 35 -15.07 15.17 17.74
N PHE A 36 -14.91 13.88 18.03
CA PHE A 36 -15.05 12.80 17.06
C PHE A 36 -16.45 12.75 16.47
N THR A 37 -17.50 12.80 17.29
CA THR A 37 -18.88 12.83 16.78
C THR A 37 -19.14 14.03 15.88
N ARG A 38 -18.55 15.19 16.18
CA ARG A 38 -18.67 16.40 15.33
C ARG A 38 -17.90 16.24 14.02
N ALA A 39 -16.63 15.84 14.09
CA ALA A 39 -15.76 15.66 12.92
C ALA A 39 -16.33 14.60 11.97
N TYR A 40 -16.79 13.47 12.51
CA TYR A 40 -17.38 12.39 11.71
C TYR A 40 -18.66 12.82 11.00
N LYS A 41 -19.56 13.56 11.67
CA LYS A 41 -20.78 14.09 11.03
C LYS A 41 -20.49 15.10 9.92
N LEU A 42 -19.42 15.87 10.06
CA LEU A 42 -19.01 16.86 9.06
C LEU A 42 -18.42 16.19 7.82
N LEU A 43 -17.60 15.16 8.03
CA LEU A 43 -17.01 14.35 6.97
C LEU A 43 -18.06 13.47 6.26
N GLN A 44 -18.96 12.87 7.03
CA GLN A 44 -19.99 11.96 6.55
C GLN A 44 -21.41 12.44 6.95
N PRO A 45 -22.06 13.28 6.13
CA PRO A 45 -23.40 13.79 6.42
C PRO A 45 -24.41 12.65 6.54
N GLY A 46 -25.13 12.59 7.66
CA GLY A 46 -26.09 11.52 7.95
C GLY A 46 -25.48 10.24 8.55
N GLY A 47 -24.17 10.21 8.77
CA GLY A 47 -23.50 9.18 9.56
C GLY A 47 -23.49 9.52 11.06
N GLU A 48 -23.29 8.50 11.89
CA GLU A 48 -23.09 8.64 13.34
C GLU A 48 -21.76 7.99 13.74
N GLY A 49 -20.95 8.68 14.53
CA GLY A 49 -19.66 8.19 15.00
C GLY A 49 -19.49 8.46 16.50
N GLU A 50 -19.14 7.43 17.25
CA GLU A 50 -18.88 7.51 18.69
C GLU A 50 -17.68 6.63 19.07
N LEU A 51 -16.90 7.08 20.06
CA LEU A 51 -15.87 6.31 20.72
C LEU A 51 -16.44 5.62 21.96
N GLN A 52 -16.16 4.33 22.11
CA GLN A 52 -16.65 3.52 23.23
C GLN A 52 -15.49 2.81 23.90
N LEU A 53 -15.39 2.94 25.22
CA LEU A 53 -14.46 2.14 26.02
C LEU A 53 -15.11 0.79 26.31
N GLU A 54 -14.38 -0.30 26.10
CA GLU A 54 -14.88 -1.65 26.40
C GLU A 54 -15.15 -1.85 27.89
N ASN A 55 -14.35 -1.22 28.74
CA ASN A 55 -14.51 -1.26 30.18
C ASN A 55 -14.42 0.13 30.79
N THR A 56 -15.56 0.73 31.13
CA THR A 56 -15.62 2.05 31.77
C THR A 56 -15.11 2.04 33.21
N LYS A 57 -15.14 0.87 33.90
CA LYS A 57 -14.68 0.75 35.28
C LYS A 57 -13.16 0.71 35.35
N ASN A 58 -12.53 -0.07 34.48
CA ASN A 58 -11.07 -0.18 34.37
C ASN A 58 -10.65 0.14 32.93
N PRO A 59 -10.51 1.43 32.57
CA PRO A 59 -10.26 1.83 31.19
C PRO A 59 -8.88 1.41 30.67
N PHE A 60 -7.94 1.05 31.54
CA PHE A 60 -6.61 0.56 31.16
C PHE A 60 -6.56 -0.96 30.90
N GLU A 61 -7.59 -1.70 31.32
CA GLU A 61 -7.69 -3.15 31.11
C GLU A 61 -8.48 -3.50 29.84
N GLY A 62 -9.23 -2.54 29.29
CA GLY A 62 -10.06 -2.71 28.09
C GLY A 62 -9.55 -1.93 26.89
N GLY A 63 -10.05 -2.27 25.70
CA GLY A 63 -9.75 -1.54 24.48
C GLY A 63 -10.60 -0.29 24.26
N LEU A 64 -10.20 0.48 23.24
CA LEU A 64 -10.98 1.56 22.66
C LEU A 64 -11.62 1.06 21.36
N ARG A 65 -12.95 1.16 21.27
CA ARG A 65 -13.71 0.80 20.07
C ARG A 65 -14.27 2.05 19.39
N MET A 66 -14.05 2.14 18.09
CA MET A 66 -14.71 3.15 17.25
C MET A 66 -16.02 2.57 16.70
N ALA A 67 -17.15 3.12 17.14
CA ALA A 67 -18.47 2.78 16.66
C ALA A 67 -18.89 3.79 15.59
N CYS A 68 -18.70 3.44 14.32
CA CYS A 68 -19.00 4.30 13.17
C CYS A 68 -20.12 3.68 12.33
N ILE A 69 -21.13 4.48 12.02
CA ILE A 69 -22.27 4.13 11.19
C ILE A 69 -22.24 5.06 9.98
N PRO A 70 -21.88 4.54 8.79
CA PRO A 70 -21.98 5.27 7.53
C PRO A 70 -23.44 5.58 7.17
N PRO A 71 -23.68 6.60 6.31
CA PRO A 71 -25.02 6.98 5.90
C PRO A 71 -25.67 5.83 5.14
N GLY A 72 -26.93 5.56 5.46
CA GLY A 72 -27.70 4.49 4.83
C GLY A 72 -27.40 3.07 5.34
N LYS A 73 -26.42 2.87 6.24
CA LYS A 73 -26.16 1.55 6.87
C LYS A 73 -26.85 1.42 8.23
N SER A 74 -27.21 0.17 8.57
CA SER A 74 -27.89 -0.15 9.84
C SER A 74 -26.95 0.00 11.04
N LYS A 75 -27.52 0.32 12.21
CA LYS A 75 -26.79 0.52 13.48
C LYS A 75 -26.04 -0.73 13.98
N ARG A 76 -26.32 -1.91 13.42
CA ARG A 76 -25.69 -3.20 13.79
C ARG A 76 -24.41 -3.52 13.00
N THR A 77 -24.04 -2.69 12.02
CA THR A 77 -22.84 -2.90 11.19
C THR A 77 -21.58 -2.87 12.07
N ARG A 78 -20.83 -3.98 12.10
CA ARG A 78 -19.50 -4.04 12.73
C ARG A 78 -18.46 -3.38 11.83
N ARG A 79 -17.34 -2.91 12.42
CA ARG A 79 -16.20 -2.31 11.69
C ARG A 79 -15.70 -3.16 10.52
N SER A 80 -15.77 -4.49 10.64
CA SER A 80 -15.37 -5.43 9.58
C SER A 80 -16.18 -5.28 8.28
N PHE A 81 -17.43 -4.79 8.36
CA PHE A 81 -18.33 -4.60 7.21
C PHE A 81 -18.26 -3.19 6.59
N LEU A 82 -17.31 -2.36 7.03
CA LEU A 82 -17.05 -1.06 6.43
C LEU A 82 -16.16 -1.22 5.19
N SER A 83 -16.40 -0.41 4.16
CA SER A 83 -15.50 -0.34 3.00
C SER A 83 -14.14 0.24 3.42
N GLY A 84 -13.10 0.05 2.60
CA GLY A 84 -11.79 0.65 2.83
C GLY A 84 -11.88 2.17 2.99
N GLY A 85 -12.63 2.84 2.11
CA GLY A 85 -12.84 4.29 2.19
C GLY A 85 -13.58 4.73 3.46
N GLU A 86 -14.62 4.01 3.89
CA GLU A 86 -15.34 4.30 5.13
C GLU A 86 -14.43 4.13 6.37
N LYS A 87 -13.55 3.13 6.37
CA LYS A 87 -12.56 2.93 7.44
C LYS A 87 -11.56 4.09 7.48
N SER A 88 -11.08 4.54 6.32
CA SER A 88 -10.18 5.70 6.21
C SER A 88 -10.84 6.98 6.70
N MET A 89 -12.10 7.22 6.34
CA MET A 89 -12.87 8.38 6.82
C MET A 89 -13.06 8.37 8.34
N ALA A 90 -13.36 7.21 8.92
CA ALA A 90 -13.44 7.06 10.38
C ALA A 90 -12.09 7.34 11.06
N ALA A 91 -10.99 6.85 10.50
CA ALA A 91 -9.65 7.09 11.02
C ALA A 91 -9.26 8.57 10.95
N LEU A 92 -9.51 9.23 9.82
CA LEU A 92 -9.26 10.66 9.65
C LEU A 92 -10.12 11.51 10.59
N ALA A 93 -11.40 11.16 10.77
CA ALA A 93 -12.26 11.81 11.76
C ALA A 93 -11.68 11.71 13.19
N PHE A 94 -11.05 10.57 13.53
CA PHE A 94 -10.40 10.38 14.82
C PHE A 94 -9.14 11.24 14.96
N VAL A 95 -8.30 11.31 13.91
CA VAL A 95 -7.15 12.22 13.88
C VAL A 95 -7.61 13.67 14.08
N PHE A 96 -8.62 14.12 13.33
CA PHE A 96 -9.18 15.46 13.47
C PHE A 96 -9.76 15.73 14.87
N ALA A 97 -10.33 14.71 15.52
CA ALA A 97 -10.86 14.84 16.87
C ALA A 97 -9.78 15.08 17.92
N ILE A 98 -8.62 14.42 17.76
CA ILE A 98 -7.44 14.62 18.59
C ILE A 98 -6.86 16.02 18.33
N GLN A 99 -6.75 16.43 17.07
CA GLN A 99 -6.28 17.77 16.70
C GLN A 99 -7.14 18.89 17.29
N ASP A 100 -8.45 18.69 17.38
CA ASP A 100 -9.36 19.66 18.00
C ASP A 100 -9.19 19.74 19.52
N TYR A 101 -8.67 18.69 20.16
CA TYR A 101 -8.34 18.68 21.59
C TYR A 101 -6.96 19.29 21.85
N GLU A 102 -5.97 18.94 21.03
CA GLU A 102 -4.59 19.42 21.12
C GLU A 102 -4.12 19.92 19.74
N PRO A 103 -4.32 21.23 19.44
CA PRO A 103 -3.97 21.79 18.15
C PRO A 103 -2.45 21.97 18.00
N SER A 104 -1.94 21.58 16.83
CA SER A 104 -0.54 21.72 16.43
C SER A 104 -0.37 22.87 15.44
N PRO A 105 0.82 23.49 15.37
CA PRO A 105 1.07 24.59 14.44
C PRO A 105 1.05 24.15 12.97
N PHE A 106 1.38 22.89 12.67
CA PHE A 106 1.31 22.33 11.32
C PHE A 106 0.92 20.86 11.32
N TYR A 107 0.40 20.39 10.18
CA TYR A 107 0.00 19.03 9.91
C TYR A 107 0.52 18.59 8.53
N TYR A 108 1.00 17.35 8.46
CA TYR A 108 1.47 16.71 7.24
C TYR A 108 0.62 15.48 6.94
N PHE A 109 0.01 15.43 5.75
CA PHE A 109 -0.76 14.31 5.26
C PHE A 109 -0.13 13.75 3.98
N ASP A 110 0.06 12.44 3.95
CA ASP A 110 0.67 11.73 2.82
C ASP A 110 -0.35 10.75 2.24
N GLU A 111 -0.82 11.02 1.02
CA GLU A 111 -1.75 10.19 0.24
C GLU A 111 -2.99 9.69 1.00
N VAL A 112 -3.44 10.47 1.98
CA VAL A 112 -4.57 10.08 2.87
C VAL A 112 -5.90 9.91 2.13
N ASP A 113 -6.00 10.44 0.91
CA ASP A 113 -7.19 10.41 0.05
C ASP A 113 -7.06 9.44 -1.14
N GLN A 114 -6.03 8.60 -1.18
CA GLN A 114 -5.82 7.62 -2.25
C GLN A 114 -6.98 6.59 -2.33
N ASN A 115 -7.45 6.10 -1.18
CA ASN A 115 -8.51 5.09 -1.10
C ASN A 115 -9.93 5.69 -1.00
N LEU A 116 -10.06 6.99 -1.23
CA LEU A 116 -11.33 7.70 -1.15
C LEU A 116 -11.91 7.96 -2.53
N ASP A 117 -13.24 7.98 -2.60
CA ASP A 117 -13.94 8.47 -3.78
C ASP A 117 -13.81 9.99 -3.89
N PRO A 118 -14.05 10.58 -5.08
CA PRO A 118 -13.92 12.02 -5.28
C PRO A 118 -14.76 12.85 -4.31
N PHE A 119 -15.95 12.36 -3.92
CA PHE A 119 -16.83 13.05 -2.98
C PHE A 119 -16.25 13.13 -1.57
N ASN A 120 -15.72 12.03 -1.03
CA ASN A 120 -15.12 12.06 0.31
C ASN A 120 -13.77 12.79 0.32
N ALA A 121 -12.99 12.71 -0.76
CA ALA A 121 -11.77 13.49 -0.92
C ALA A 121 -12.06 15.01 -0.89
N GLU A 122 -13.13 15.47 -1.56
CA GLU A 122 -13.58 16.87 -1.50
C GLU A 122 -13.87 17.32 -0.06
N ARG A 123 -14.52 16.45 0.73
CA ARG A 123 -14.91 16.77 2.12
C ARG A 123 -13.69 16.96 3.00
N ILE A 124 -12.69 16.08 2.88
CA ILE A 124 -11.44 16.22 3.63
C ILE A 124 -10.69 17.47 3.20
N ALA A 125 -10.57 17.72 1.90
CA ALA A 125 -9.89 18.90 1.39
C ALA A 125 -10.58 20.20 1.86
N THR A 126 -11.91 20.24 1.83
CA THR A 126 -12.71 21.35 2.37
C THR A 126 -12.50 21.52 3.87
N LEU A 127 -12.47 20.43 4.63
CA LEU A 127 -12.22 20.48 6.07
C LEU A 127 -10.81 21.00 6.39
N CYS A 128 -9.79 20.52 5.67
CA CYS A 128 -8.41 21.00 5.78
C CYS A 128 -8.34 22.50 5.45
N ARG A 129 -9.07 22.95 4.41
CA ARG A 129 -9.13 24.36 4.03
C ARG A 129 -9.78 25.24 5.11
N ILE A 130 -10.81 24.76 5.79
CA ILE A 130 -11.42 25.51 6.90
C ILE A 130 -10.42 25.61 8.07
N ARG A 131 -9.76 24.49 8.40
CA ARG A 131 -8.79 24.42 9.49
C ARG A 131 -7.47 25.13 9.18
N SER A 132 -7.14 25.34 7.90
CA SER A 132 -5.91 26.02 7.50
C SER A 132 -5.83 27.48 7.93
N THR A 133 -6.97 28.06 8.33
CA THR A 133 -7.04 29.38 8.95
C THR A 133 -6.35 29.45 10.31
N HIS A 134 -6.19 28.32 11.01
CA HIS A 134 -5.60 28.26 12.35
C HIS A 134 -4.28 27.48 12.40
N ALA A 135 -4.04 26.56 11.47
CA ALA A 135 -2.83 25.73 11.40
C ALA A 135 -2.34 25.53 9.96
N GLN A 136 -1.05 25.29 9.75
CA GLN A 136 -0.53 25.02 8.42
C GLN A 136 -0.78 23.56 7.99
N PHE A 137 -1.41 23.35 6.83
CA PHE A 137 -1.60 22.01 6.26
C PHE A 137 -0.68 21.81 5.06
N ILE A 138 0.07 20.70 5.08
CA ILE A 138 0.88 20.21 3.97
C ILE A 138 0.30 18.86 3.59
N MET A 139 -0.15 18.72 2.35
CA MET A 139 -0.76 17.49 1.85
C MET A 139 -0.05 17.04 0.58
N VAL A 140 0.40 15.79 0.56
CA VAL A 140 0.87 15.08 -0.62
C VAL A 140 -0.31 14.28 -1.15
N THR A 141 -0.72 14.57 -2.38
CA THR A 141 -1.87 13.92 -3.00
C THR A 141 -1.78 14.05 -4.51
N LEU A 142 -2.34 13.06 -5.20
CA LEU A 142 -2.57 13.06 -6.65
C LEU A 142 -4.03 13.42 -6.99
N ARG A 143 -4.91 13.57 -5.99
CA ARG A 143 -6.34 13.84 -6.21
C ARG A 143 -6.56 15.26 -6.68
N LYS A 144 -7.16 15.41 -7.87
CA LYS A 144 -7.48 16.72 -8.46
C LYS A 144 -8.31 17.59 -7.52
N VAL A 145 -9.32 16.99 -6.88
CA VAL A 145 -10.24 17.71 -6.00
C VAL A 145 -9.48 18.39 -4.86
N SER A 146 -8.57 17.65 -4.22
CA SER A 146 -7.70 18.16 -3.16
C SER A 146 -6.74 19.23 -3.68
N LEU A 147 -6.13 19.01 -4.86
CA LEU A 147 -5.26 20.00 -5.51
C LEU A 147 -6.02 21.30 -5.84
N THR A 148 -7.29 21.25 -6.25
CA THR A 148 -8.05 22.46 -6.60
C THR A 148 -8.32 23.38 -5.41
N LEU A 149 -8.36 22.85 -4.19
CA LEU A 149 -8.66 23.59 -2.97
C LEU A 149 -7.39 24.12 -2.27
N ALA A 150 -6.22 23.72 -2.71
CA ALA A 150 -4.92 24.17 -2.18
C ALA A 150 -4.59 25.62 -2.58
N ASP A 151 -3.94 26.35 -1.67
CA ASP A 151 -3.43 27.71 -1.91
C ASP A 151 -2.16 27.73 -2.76
N HIS A 152 -1.29 26.74 -2.55
CA HIS A 152 0.02 26.64 -3.18
C HIS A 152 0.28 25.19 -3.60
N HIS A 153 0.87 25.04 -4.78
CA HIS A 153 1.26 23.73 -5.32
C HIS A 153 2.78 23.62 -5.35
N ILE A 154 3.29 22.45 -4.98
CA ILE A 154 4.71 22.13 -5.08
C ILE A 154 4.82 20.88 -5.95
N GLY A 155 5.21 21.06 -7.21
CA GLY A 155 5.44 19.95 -8.13
C GLY A 155 6.83 19.33 -7.91
N ILE A 156 6.89 18.00 -7.85
CA ILE A 156 8.14 17.24 -7.86
C ILE A 156 8.18 16.42 -9.15
N THR A 157 9.30 16.47 -9.87
CA THR A 157 9.51 15.71 -11.10
C THR A 157 10.83 14.94 -11.07
N HIS A 158 10.88 13.85 -11.82
CA HIS A 158 12.10 13.09 -12.09
C HIS A 158 12.47 13.27 -13.57
N ALA A 159 13.72 13.63 -13.87
CA ALA A 159 14.18 13.83 -15.25
C ALA A 159 14.83 12.57 -15.86
N GLY A 160 14.48 11.38 -15.36
CA GLY A 160 15.06 10.10 -15.79
C GLY A 160 16.49 9.82 -15.31
N ASP A 161 17.10 10.73 -14.55
CA ASP A 161 18.46 10.61 -14.00
C ASP A 161 18.48 10.16 -12.52
N GLY A 162 17.35 9.64 -12.02
CA GLY A 162 17.20 9.20 -10.63
C GLY A 162 17.19 10.33 -9.59
N ARG A 163 17.12 11.61 -10.01
CA ARG A 163 17.09 12.76 -9.09
C ARG A 163 15.77 13.50 -9.14
N SER A 164 15.12 13.62 -7.98
CA SER A 164 13.94 14.46 -7.81
C SER A 164 14.31 15.94 -7.91
N ARG A 165 13.55 16.71 -8.69
CA ARG A 165 13.68 18.17 -8.81
C ARG A 165 12.36 18.82 -8.46
N ARG A 166 12.43 19.92 -7.71
CA ARG A 166 11.26 20.77 -7.43
C ARG A 166 11.00 21.69 -8.62
N ILE A 167 9.75 21.75 -9.05
CA ILE A 167 9.26 22.74 -10.00
C ILE A 167 8.68 23.91 -9.18
N ALA A 168 9.26 25.11 -9.33
CA ALA A 168 8.84 26.29 -8.58
C ALA A 168 7.64 27.00 -9.25
N ASP A 169 7.61 27.05 -10.59
CA ASP A 169 6.50 27.56 -11.38
C ASP A 169 5.64 26.38 -11.83
N PHE A 170 4.86 25.84 -10.90
CA PHE A 170 3.92 24.78 -11.22
C PHE A 170 2.57 25.41 -11.57
N ASP A 171 2.20 25.37 -12.85
CA ASP A 171 0.91 25.88 -13.31
C ASP A 171 -0.21 24.98 -12.78
N ARG A 172 -1.22 25.58 -12.15
CA ARG A 172 -2.37 24.85 -11.58
C ARG A 172 -3.07 24.02 -12.65
N ALA A 173 -3.08 24.48 -13.90
CA ALA A 173 -3.64 23.73 -15.03
C ALA A 173 -2.87 22.42 -15.26
N ALA A 174 -1.54 22.49 -15.32
CA ALA A 174 -0.68 21.32 -15.49
C ALA A 174 -0.79 20.31 -14.33
N ALA A 175 -1.00 20.80 -13.10
CA ALA A 175 -1.26 19.96 -11.93
C ALA A 175 -2.51 19.08 -12.10
N ILE A 176 -3.57 19.69 -12.63
CA ILE A 176 -4.86 19.03 -12.83
C ILE A 176 -4.73 18.03 -13.98
N GLU A 177 -4.10 18.42 -15.09
CA GLU A 177 -3.82 17.56 -16.25
C GLU A 177 -3.07 16.28 -15.85
N LEU A 178 -1.95 16.44 -15.13
CA LEU A 178 -1.15 15.32 -14.64
C LEU A 178 -1.98 14.41 -13.72
N GLY A 179 -2.81 14.99 -12.84
CA GLY A 179 -3.75 14.24 -12.02
C GLY A 179 -4.76 13.43 -12.86
N GLU A 180 -5.15 13.88 -14.06
CA GLU A 180 -6.07 13.12 -14.93
C GLU A 180 -5.39 11.91 -15.53
N GLU A 181 -4.16 12.09 -16.00
CA GLU A 181 -3.39 11.03 -16.61
C GLU A 181 -3.12 9.90 -15.60
N PHE A 182 -2.71 10.25 -14.38
CA PHE A 182 -2.46 9.27 -13.32
C PHE A 182 -3.74 8.58 -12.81
N GLU A 183 -4.85 9.32 -12.66
CA GLU A 183 -6.13 8.70 -12.27
C GLU A 183 -6.60 7.71 -13.34
N ALA A 184 -6.51 8.07 -14.61
CA ALA A 184 -6.85 7.19 -15.73
C ALA A 184 -5.94 5.96 -15.82
N GLU A 185 -4.63 6.12 -15.59
CA GLU A 185 -3.68 5.01 -15.53
C GLU A 185 -4.02 4.04 -14.39
N GLN A 186 -4.31 4.56 -13.19
CA GLN A 186 -4.72 3.71 -12.07
C GLN A 186 -6.05 3.00 -12.30
N GLU A 187 -7.03 3.66 -12.91
CA GLU A 187 -8.29 3.03 -13.29
C GLU A 187 -8.07 1.92 -14.30
N ALA A 188 -7.27 2.17 -15.35
CA ALA A 188 -6.93 1.16 -16.35
C ALA A 188 -6.17 -0.03 -15.74
N LEU A 189 -5.25 0.21 -14.80
CA LEU A 189 -4.54 -0.85 -14.07
C LEU A 189 -5.50 -1.68 -13.21
N LYS A 190 -6.44 -1.04 -12.50
CA LYS A 190 -7.46 -1.75 -11.70
C LYS A 190 -8.39 -2.58 -12.58
N GLU A 191 -8.81 -2.04 -13.73
CA GLU A 191 -9.61 -2.78 -14.70
C GLU A 191 -8.85 -3.99 -15.22
N ALA A 192 -7.57 -3.81 -15.62
CA ALA A 192 -6.72 -4.91 -16.06
C ALA A 192 -6.50 -5.97 -14.97
N GLN A 193 -6.30 -5.56 -13.72
CA GLN A 193 -6.18 -6.46 -12.57
C GLN A 193 -7.48 -7.24 -12.34
N SER A 194 -8.64 -6.57 -12.31
CA SER A 194 -9.94 -7.24 -12.14
C SER A 194 -10.28 -8.18 -13.30
N ALA A 195 -9.88 -7.84 -14.53
CA ALA A 195 -10.04 -8.70 -15.70
C ALA A 195 -9.14 -9.93 -15.62
N LYS A 196 -7.92 -9.79 -15.08
CA LYS A 196 -6.99 -10.88 -14.82
C LYS A 196 -7.50 -11.81 -13.71
N GLU A 197 -8.06 -11.25 -12.64
CA GLU A 197 -8.68 -12.01 -11.54
C GLU A 197 -9.97 -12.73 -11.98
N GLY A 198 -10.73 -12.14 -12.90
CA GLY A 198 -11.93 -12.75 -13.49
C GLY A 198 -11.64 -13.87 -14.50
N MET A 199 -10.39 -14.06 -14.90
CA MET A 199 -9.96 -15.12 -15.81
C MET A 199 -9.67 -16.40 -15.00
N THR A 200 -10.70 -17.23 -14.79
CA THR A 200 -10.63 -18.47 -13.99
C THR A 200 -9.91 -19.64 -14.67
N ASP A 201 -9.44 -19.47 -15.91
CA ASP A 201 -8.89 -20.53 -16.76
C ASP A 201 -7.53 -20.11 -17.34
N LEU A 202 -6.70 -19.47 -16.51
CA LEU A 202 -5.31 -19.20 -16.85
C LEU A 202 -4.52 -20.53 -16.74
N PRO A 203 -3.78 -20.94 -17.78
CA PRO A 203 -2.91 -22.11 -17.67
C PRO A 203 -1.85 -21.85 -16.59
N THR A 204 -1.85 -22.66 -15.54
CA THR A 204 -0.79 -22.69 -14.53
C THR A 204 0.54 -23.09 -15.16
N ALA A 205 1.66 -22.72 -14.54
CA ALA A 205 3.01 -23.02 -15.05
C ALA A 205 3.23 -24.51 -15.38
N GLU A 206 2.48 -25.41 -14.74
CA GLU A 206 2.49 -26.85 -14.96
C GLU A 206 1.75 -27.30 -16.24
N THR A 207 0.73 -26.56 -16.68
CA THR A 207 -0.11 -26.89 -17.85
C THR A 207 0.32 -26.20 -19.14
N MET A 208 1.33 -25.34 -19.07
CA MET A 208 1.88 -24.66 -20.24
C MET A 208 2.71 -25.63 -21.11
N PRO A 209 2.49 -25.67 -22.44
CA PRO A 209 3.30 -26.50 -23.34
C PRO A 209 4.76 -26.03 -23.28
N LYS A 210 5.63 -26.87 -22.72
CA LYS A 210 7.07 -26.57 -22.66
C LYS A 210 7.65 -26.53 -24.06
N VAL A 211 8.51 -25.54 -24.31
CA VAL A 211 9.32 -25.49 -25.51
C VAL A 211 10.09 -26.81 -25.57
N PRO A 212 9.99 -27.58 -26.67
CA PRO A 212 10.76 -28.80 -26.81
C PRO A 212 12.25 -28.47 -26.71
N GLU A 213 13.01 -29.32 -26.03
CA GLU A 213 14.44 -29.12 -25.88
C GLU A 213 15.09 -28.91 -27.25
N PRO A 214 16.02 -27.94 -27.37
CA PRO A 214 16.65 -27.65 -28.64
C PRO A 214 17.32 -28.92 -29.18
N MET A 215 17.03 -29.29 -30.43
CA MET A 215 17.65 -30.45 -31.05
C MET A 215 19.18 -30.31 -31.03
N GLU A 216 19.88 -31.42 -30.79
CA GLU A 216 21.33 -31.46 -30.93
C GLU A 216 21.72 -30.95 -32.32
N ARG A 217 22.73 -30.08 -32.35
CA ARG A 217 23.27 -29.55 -33.60
C ARG A 217 23.72 -30.74 -34.44
N PRO A 218 23.26 -30.91 -35.69
CA PRO A 218 23.73 -32.02 -36.51
C PRO A 218 25.25 -31.92 -36.64
N LEU A 219 25.93 -33.04 -36.40
CA LEU A 219 27.36 -33.16 -36.65
C LEU A 219 27.61 -32.73 -38.10
N SER A 220 28.50 -31.76 -38.31
CA SER A 220 28.87 -31.31 -39.64
C SER A 220 29.31 -32.53 -40.44
N LEU A 221 28.70 -32.77 -41.60
CA LEU A 221 29.26 -33.69 -42.58
C LEU A 221 30.67 -33.18 -42.89
N GLY A 222 31.68 -33.91 -42.41
CA GLY A 222 33.09 -33.54 -42.46
C GLY A 222 33.47 -32.84 -43.76
N GLY A 223 34.28 -31.78 -43.62
CA GLY A 223 34.65 -30.91 -44.73
C GLY A 223 35.21 -31.69 -45.92
N LEU A 224 35.21 -31.07 -47.11
CA LEU A 224 35.70 -31.69 -48.35
C LEU A 224 37.12 -32.28 -48.25
N ALA A 225 37.92 -31.89 -47.25
CA ALA A 225 39.23 -32.44 -46.94
C ALA A 225 39.19 -33.95 -46.60
N ASP A 226 38.23 -34.40 -45.78
CA ASP A 226 38.14 -35.80 -45.32
C ASP A 226 37.77 -36.77 -46.46
N ARG A 227 37.06 -36.28 -47.48
CA ARG A 227 36.66 -37.07 -48.66
C ARG A 227 37.73 -37.09 -49.76
N ALA A 228 38.71 -36.19 -49.70
CA ALA A 228 39.76 -36.07 -50.71
C ALA A 228 41.03 -36.90 -50.39
N GLY A 229 41.05 -37.62 -49.27
CA GLY A 229 42.17 -38.51 -48.91
C GLY A 229 43.47 -37.78 -48.59
N VAL A 230 43.38 -36.53 -48.10
CA VAL A 230 44.54 -35.77 -47.64
C VAL A 230 44.55 -35.80 -46.12
N GLU A 231 45.50 -36.50 -45.52
CA GLU A 231 45.80 -36.36 -44.10
C GLU A 231 46.49 -35.00 -43.90
N VAL A 232 45.76 -34.02 -43.37
CA VAL A 232 46.34 -32.80 -42.83
C VAL A 232 46.57 -33.04 -41.34
N THR A 233 47.85 -33.15 -40.97
CA THR A 233 48.28 -33.13 -39.58
C THR A 233 48.11 -31.72 -39.02
N GLU A 234 47.56 -31.62 -37.81
CA GLU A 234 47.46 -30.36 -37.08
C GLU A 234 48.86 -29.88 -36.68
N GLU A 235 49.41 -28.93 -37.43
CA GLU A 235 50.45 -28.05 -36.91
C GLU A 235 50.02 -26.59 -37.07
N THR A 236 50.21 -25.88 -35.97
CA THR A 236 49.82 -24.50 -35.71
C THR A 236 50.74 -23.57 -36.50
N GLU A 237 50.20 -22.80 -37.43
CA GLU A 237 50.88 -21.60 -37.95
C GLU A 237 49.91 -20.42 -38.03
N GLU A 238 50.29 -19.36 -37.33
CA GLU A 238 49.68 -18.04 -37.38
C GLU A 238 49.78 -17.47 -38.80
N GLY A 239 48.66 -17.04 -39.37
CA GLY A 239 48.61 -16.44 -40.70
C GLY A 239 47.28 -15.74 -40.95
N GLU A 240 47.32 -14.41 -40.89
CA GLU A 240 46.21 -13.45 -40.91
C GLU A 240 45.22 -13.60 -42.08
N ALA A 241 43.92 -13.66 -41.73
CA ALA A 241 42.82 -13.29 -42.63
C ALA A 241 41.87 -12.35 -41.86
N GLU A 242 42.20 -11.06 -41.87
CA GLU A 242 41.36 -9.99 -41.33
C GLU A 242 40.08 -9.79 -42.17
N SER A 243 39.07 -9.25 -41.48
CA SER A 243 37.82 -8.62 -41.98
C SER A 243 36.58 -9.49 -42.20
N ASN A 244 36.16 -10.22 -41.15
CA ASN A 244 34.72 -10.37 -40.83
C ASN A 244 34.42 -10.98 -39.44
N GLU A 245 35.43 -11.35 -38.68
CA GLU A 245 35.24 -12.02 -37.38
C GLU A 245 34.67 -11.09 -36.31
N SER A 246 35.08 -9.81 -36.29
CA SER A 246 34.65 -8.83 -35.29
C SER A 246 33.14 -8.55 -35.31
N THR A 247 32.52 -8.62 -36.49
CA THR A 247 31.09 -8.33 -36.66
C THR A 247 30.24 -9.48 -36.13
N MET A 248 30.67 -10.73 -36.34
CA MET A 248 29.95 -11.91 -35.85
C MET A 248 30.21 -12.19 -34.36
N THR A 249 31.38 -11.87 -33.83
CA THR A 249 31.64 -11.92 -32.39
C THR A 249 30.84 -10.86 -31.65
N SER A 250 30.81 -9.61 -32.14
CA SER A 250 29.99 -8.54 -31.55
C SER A 250 28.48 -8.85 -31.57
N LEU A 251 27.99 -9.53 -32.62
CA LEU A 251 26.60 -9.99 -32.69
C LEU A 251 26.31 -11.13 -31.71
N LYS A 252 27.24 -12.06 -31.51
CA LYS A 252 27.11 -13.14 -30.52
C LYS A 252 27.10 -12.59 -29.10
N GLU A 253 28.06 -11.74 -28.75
CA GLU A 253 28.14 -11.11 -27.42
C GLU A 253 26.87 -10.32 -27.09
N ARG A 254 26.32 -9.55 -28.04
CA ARG A 254 25.03 -8.86 -27.86
C ARG A 254 23.84 -9.78 -27.69
N THR A 255 23.88 -10.96 -28.31
CA THR A 255 22.77 -11.93 -28.22
C THR A 255 22.85 -12.67 -26.89
N ASP A 256 24.05 -12.99 -26.42
CA ASP A 256 24.29 -13.63 -25.13
C ASP A 256 23.95 -12.66 -23.97
N GLU A 257 24.36 -11.38 -24.05
CA GLU A 257 23.96 -10.34 -23.08
C GLU A 257 22.43 -10.16 -23.02
N TRP A 258 21.74 -10.14 -24.18
CA TRP A 258 20.27 -10.06 -24.20
C TRP A 258 19.60 -11.30 -23.61
N SER A 259 20.22 -12.47 -23.77
CA SER A 259 19.69 -13.71 -23.22
C SER A 259 19.83 -13.75 -21.71
N GLU A 260 20.96 -13.25 -21.19
CA GLU A 260 21.22 -13.09 -19.75
C GLU A 260 20.29 -12.05 -19.12
N ASP A 261 20.12 -10.87 -19.74
CA ASP A 261 19.21 -9.82 -19.26
C ASP A 261 17.74 -10.31 -19.20
N ILE A 262 17.30 -11.11 -20.17
CA ILE A 262 15.95 -11.69 -20.16
C ILE A 262 15.81 -12.72 -19.04
N ALA A 263 16.81 -13.59 -18.85
CA ALA A 263 16.79 -14.60 -17.79
C ALA A 263 16.82 -13.96 -16.40
N GLU A 264 17.60 -12.90 -16.21
CA GLU A 264 17.67 -12.15 -14.95
C GLU A 264 16.33 -11.44 -14.67
N LYS A 265 15.67 -10.92 -15.71
CA LYS A 265 14.36 -10.29 -15.60
C LYS A 265 13.24 -11.29 -15.35
N GLU A 266 13.30 -12.49 -15.91
CA GLU A 266 12.37 -13.59 -15.57
C GLU A 266 12.57 -14.10 -14.14
N ALA A 267 13.82 -14.17 -13.66
CA ALA A 267 14.14 -14.54 -12.27
C ALA A 267 13.77 -13.45 -11.25
N ALA A 268 13.74 -12.17 -11.67
CA ALA A 268 13.39 -11.03 -10.83
C ALA A 268 11.89 -10.75 -10.74
N ILE A 269 11.03 -11.51 -11.44
CA ILE A 269 9.59 -11.49 -11.20
C ILE A 269 9.36 -12.22 -9.87
N PRO A 270 8.98 -11.52 -8.78
CA PRO A 270 8.65 -12.20 -7.54
C PRO A 270 7.49 -13.16 -7.83
N ALA A 271 7.62 -14.42 -7.38
CA ALA A 271 6.51 -15.34 -7.36
C ALA A 271 5.33 -14.65 -6.64
N PRO A 272 4.08 -14.81 -7.11
CA PRO A 272 2.95 -14.35 -6.31
C PRO A 272 3.06 -15.06 -4.96
N GLU A 273 3.23 -14.29 -3.88
CA GLU A 273 3.05 -14.80 -2.53
C GLU A 273 1.58 -15.23 -2.45
N GLU A 274 1.34 -16.54 -2.54
CA GLU A 274 0.10 -17.14 -2.08
C GLU A 274 0.08 -16.94 -0.57
N ASP A 275 -0.61 -15.89 -0.11
CA ASP A 275 -1.08 -15.80 1.26
C ASP A 275 -2.07 -16.96 1.48
N GLU A 276 -1.55 -18.14 1.77
CA GLU A 276 -2.31 -19.20 2.41
C GLU A 276 -2.61 -18.75 3.85
N GLU A 277 -3.68 -17.97 4.01
CA GLU A 277 -4.41 -18.00 5.27
C GLU A 277 -4.99 -19.42 5.42
N GLU A 278 -4.28 -20.29 6.15
CA GLU A 278 -4.84 -21.50 6.74
C GLU A 278 -6.03 -21.10 7.62
N ILE A 279 -7.23 -21.11 7.03
CA ILE A 279 -8.47 -21.14 7.78
C ILE A 279 -8.58 -22.57 8.32
N ASP A 280 -8.27 -22.73 9.60
CA ASP A 280 -8.55 -23.95 10.37
C ASP A 280 -10.07 -24.21 10.38
N SER A 281 -10.54 -24.95 9.36
CA SER A 281 -11.94 -25.30 9.16
C SER A 281 -12.37 -26.58 9.89
N GLU A 282 -11.52 -27.18 10.73
CA GLU A 282 -11.88 -28.40 11.48
C GLU A 282 -12.64 -28.15 12.79
N ALA A 283 -12.74 -26.90 13.26
CA ALA A 283 -13.51 -26.58 14.49
C ALA A 283 -15.01 -26.29 14.26
N VAL A 284 -15.49 -26.24 13.01
CA VAL A 284 -16.87 -25.82 12.69
C VAL A 284 -17.81 -26.99 12.38
N VAL A 285 -17.29 -28.20 12.13
CA VAL A 285 -18.14 -29.35 11.73
C VAL A 285 -18.65 -30.17 12.93
N GLU A 286 -18.05 -30.08 14.12
CA GLU A 286 -18.53 -30.83 15.29
C GLU A 286 -19.67 -30.15 16.09
N GLN A 287 -20.00 -28.88 15.83
CA GLN A 287 -21.08 -28.18 16.56
C GLN A 287 -22.44 -28.15 15.84
N GLU A 288 -22.52 -28.54 14.57
CA GLU A 288 -23.82 -28.62 13.85
C GLU A 288 -24.46 -30.02 13.88
N LEU A 289 -23.74 -31.06 14.35
CA LEU A 289 -24.29 -32.42 14.48
C LEU A 289 -24.88 -32.76 15.87
N GLU A 290 -24.71 -31.91 16.89
CA GLU A 290 -25.37 -32.08 18.21
C GLU A 290 -26.68 -31.26 18.37
N ARG A 291 -27.24 -30.74 17.26
CA ARG A 291 -28.52 -30.01 17.28
C ARG A 291 -29.67 -30.68 16.53
N GLU A 292 -29.47 -31.88 16.01
CA GLU A 292 -30.53 -32.68 15.37
C GLU A 292 -30.78 -34.07 15.99
N GLU A 293 -30.41 -34.30 17.25
CA GLU A 293 -30.98 -35.38 18.09
C GLU A 293 -31.62 -34.85 19.39
#